data_AF-A0A7Y3MRF7-F1
#
_entry.id   AF-A0A7Y3MRF7-F1
#
_cell.length_a   1.000
_cell.length_b   1.000
_cell.length_c   1.000
_cell.angle_alpha   90.00
_cell.angle_beta   90.00
_cell.angle_gamma   90.00
#
_symmetry.space_group_name_H-M   'P 1'
#
loop_
_entity.id
_entity.type
_entity.pdbx_description
1 polymer ?
#
loop_
_entity_poly.entity_id
_entity_poly.type
_entity_poly.pdbx_seq_one_letter_code
_entity_poly.pdbx_strand_id
1 'polypeptide(L)'
;MSFTGSRFQRRHTRVQPTRRARDTRGVTLAASFLIWFVAAFGAASVAASVAGCRGVVASTVPVASPATKDSAQVTRVSVTPPAPASPPATPRVTTLAPFPGVRVHPRTGVVELAAIVCLDAGWLEQVACSAGTREHESLLVPRAAPSQIHAALLLAGHEPGAPGRWTYENDQYAFHPPTGSKLAVRVRYRTPGGLEIETPIRSWIRDHQGRRDFPLAPWVFGGSEMVQIAEGEPERYVADLSGSVVGLVTFGDEVVGFSRVLADEAAVHAPEWEARGEAMPPPGTEVSLILGPWPDQGSLGQ
;
A
#
# COMPACT_ATOMS: atom_id res chain seq x y z
N MET A 1 50.97 59.99 -18.86
CA MET A 1 49.76 60.66 -18.36
C MET A 1 48.98 59.68 -17.51
N SER A 2 48.79 60.11 -16.27
CA SER A 2 48.06 59.63 -15.09
C SER A 2 47.12 58.40 -15.13
N PHE A 3 47.30 57.60 -14.07
CA PHE A 3 46.44 56.58 -13.47
C PHE A 3 44.98 57.01 -13.27
N THR A 4 44.07 56.01 -13.31
CA THR A 4 43.16 55.70 -12.20
C THR A 4 42.48 54.33 -12.39
N GLY A 5 42.75 53.41 -11.46
CA GLY A 5 41.96 52.19 -11.27
C GLY A 5 40.78 52.44 -10.33
N SER A 6 39.65 51.78 -10.59
CA SER A 6 38.51 51.75 -9.68
C SER A 6 38.36 50.33 -9.12
N ARG A 7 38.77 50.16 -7.86
CA ARG A 7 38.43 49.01 -7.02
C ARG A 7 37.02 49.24 -6.48
N PHE A 8 36.07 48.39 -6.85
CA PHE A 8 34.75 48.38 -6.22
C PHE A 8 34.80 47.49 -4.98
N GLN A 9 34.87 48.13 -3.81
CA GLN A 9 34.94 47.49 -2.50
C GLN A 9 33.53 47.24 -1.95
N ARG A 10 33.29 46.03 -1.44
CA ARG A 10 32.05 45.55 -0.81
C ARG A 10 31.58 46.50 0.30
N ARG A 11 30.28 46.84 0.30
CA ARG A 11 29.56 47.26 1.52
C ARG A 11 28.69 46.11 2.00
N HIS A 12 29.15 45.42 3.02
CA HIS A 12 28.32 44.54 3.84
C HIS A 12 27.49 45.41 4.79
N THR A 13 26.21 45.61 4.49
CA THR A 13 25.25 46.19 5.42
C THR A 13 24.86 45.14 6.44
N ARG A 14 25.41 45.27 7.65
CA ARG A 14 25.13 44.44 8.82
C ARG A 14 23.75 44.82 9.37
N VAL A 15 22.71 44.04 9.04
CA VAL A 15 21.40 44.16 9.66
C VAL A 15 21.48 43.59 11.07
N GLN A 16 21.28 44.42 12.09
CA GLN A 16 21.17 43.99 13.48
C GLN A 16 19.78 43.35 13.72
N PRO A 17 19.68 42.18 14.36
CA PRO A 17 18.40 41.65 14.81
C PRO A 17 17.96 42.36 16.10
N THR A 18 16.81 43.04 16.03
CA THR A 18 16.13 43.60 17.19
C THR A 18 15.55 42.47 18.05
N ARG A 19 16.06 42.32 19.27
CA ARG A 19 15.48 41.45 20.30
C ARG A 19 14.10 41.99 20.66
N ARG A 20 13.03 41.30 20.27
CA ARG A 20 11.71 41.46 20.90
C ARG A 20 11.55 40.46 22.03
N ALA A 21 11.09 41.00 23.15
CA ALA A 21 10.92 40.34 24.43
C ALA A 21 9.92 39.18 24.36
N ARG A 22 10.26 38.10 25.08
CA ARG A 22 9.35 37.00 25.42
C ARG A 22 8.30 37.53 26.38
N ASP A 23 7.04 37.52 25.96
CA ASP A 23 5.89 37.66 26.86
C ASP A 23 5.39 36.24 27.17
N THR A 24 5.78 35.75 28.35
CA THR A 24 5.32 34.49 28.93
C THR A 24 3.96 34.72 29.58
N ARG A 25 2.88 34.32 28.91
CA ARG A 25 1.58 34.09 29.54
C ARG A 25 1.20 32.64 29.38
N GLY A 26 1.27 31.93 30.50
CA GLY A 26 0.85 30.54 30.61
C GLY A 26 -0.65 30.41 30.32
N VAL A 27 -0.98 29.43 29.49
CA VAL A 27 -2.33 28.90 29.37
C VAL A 27 -2.25 27.45 29.82
N THR A 28 -2.70 27.21 31.04
CA THR A 28 -2.87 25.89 31.63
C THR A 28 -4.06 25.22 30.94
N LEU A 29 -3.82 24.29 30.01
CA LEU A 29 -4.85 23.43 29.46
C LEU A 29 -5.01 22.21 30.38
N ALA A 30 -6.13 22.20 31.12
CA ALA A 30 -6.54 21.08 31.96
C ALA A 30 -6.87 19.86 31.09
N ALA A 31 -6.24 18.73 31.41
CA ALA A 31 -6.57 17.43 30.84
C ALA A 31 -7.88 16.92 31.46
N SER A 32 -8.91 16.77 30.64
CA SER A 32 -10.15 16.10 31.03
C SER A 32 -10.12 14.67 30.49
N PHE A 33 -9.75 13.73 31.36
CA PHE A 33 -9.98 12.29 31.17
C PHE A 33 -11.47 12.01 31.34
N LEU A 34 -12.14 11.48 30.32
CA LEU A 34 -13.47 10.90 30.46
C LEU A 34 -13.40 9.39 30.21
N ILE A 35 -13.37 8.65 31.31
CA ILE A 35 -13.48 7.20 31.37
C ILE A 35 -14.95 6.85 31.22
N TRP A 36 -15.32 6.08 30.18
CA TRP A 36 -16.60 5.38 30.14
C TRP A 36 -16.35 3.88 30.24
N PHE A 37 -16.62 3.35 31.44
CA PHE A 37 -16.88 1.94 31.69
C PHE A 37 -18.37 1.70 31.48
N VAL A 38 -18.77 0.85 30.52
CA VAL A 38 -19.97 0.01 30.65
C VAL A 38 -19.70 -1.33 29.95
N ALA A 39 -19.80 -2.40 30.74
CA ALA A 39 -19.77 -3.79 30.32
C ALA A 39 -21.21 -4.34 30.25
N ALA A 40 -21.49 -5.24 29.28
CA ALA A 40 -22.45 -6.35 29.37
C ALA A 40 -22.33 -7.18 28.06
N PHE A 41 -21.69 -8.35 28.05
CA PHE A 41 -22.26 -9.69 28.30
C PHE A 41 -23.51 -10.04 27.49
N GLY A 42 -23.40 -11.09 26.66
CA GLY A 42 -24.54 -11.73 25.99
C GLY A 42 -24.10 -12.80 24.98
N ALA A 43 -23.60 -13.93 25.46
CA ALA A 43 -23.37 -15.13 24.65
C ALA A 43 -24.68 -15.92 24.48
N ALA A 44 -24.94 -16.44 23.28
CA ALA A 44 -25.91 -17.50 23.07
C ALA A 44 -25.40 -18.47 21.98
N SER A 45 -24.89 -19.61 22.42
CA SER A 45 -24.73 -20.83 21.62
C SER A 45 -26.09 -21.50 21.43
N VAL A 46 -26.33 -22.06 20.24
CA VAL A 46 -27.31 -23.14 20.06
C VAL A 46 -26.62 -24.31 19.37
N ALA A 47 -26.83 -25.46 19.98
CA ALA A 47 -26.16 -26.73 19.75
C ALA A 47 -26.71 -27.52 18.57
N ALA A 48 -25.91 -28.49 18.18
CA ALA A 48 -26.11 -29.50 17.15
C ALA A 48 -27.39 -30.35 17.33
N SER A 49 -27.86 -30.92 16.21
CA SER A 49 -28.73 -32.09 16.24
C SER A 49 -28.13 -33.19 15.35
N VAL A 50 -27.87 -34.32 16.00
CA VAL A 50 -27.40 -35.58 15.43
C VAL A 50 -28.63 -36.47 15.25
N ALA A 51 -28.83 -37.03 14.06
CA ALA A 51 -29.74 -38.16 13.89
C ALA A 51 -29.18 -39.09 12.80
N GLY A 52 -28.56 -40.18 13.24
CA GLY A 52 -28.27 -41.33 12.41
C GLY A 52 -29.44 -42.30 12.43
N CYS A 53 -29.67 -42.99 11.31
CA CYS A 53 -30.38 -44.26 11.26
C CYS A 53 -29.66 -45.21 10.30
N ARG A 54 -29.30 -46.39 10.84
CA ARG A 54 -28.92 -47.63 10.15
C ARG A 54 -30.05 -48.02 9.17
N GLY A 55 -29.88 -48.63 8.00
CA GLY A 55 -28.95 -49.65 7.53
C GLY A 55 -29.79 -50.85 7.06
N VAL A 56 -29.75 -51.24 5.78
CA VAL A 56 -30.23 -52.55 5.29
C VAL A 56 -29.39 -52.96 4.06
N VAL A 57 -29.03 -54.24 4.04
CA VAL A 57 -28.17 -54.96 3.08
C VAL A 57 -29.03 -55.86 2.18
N ALA A 58 -28.64 -56.02 0.91
CA ALA A 58 -28.67 -57.24 0.06
C ALA A 58 -28.73 -56.81 -1.43
N SER A 59 -27.70 -57.00 -2.25
CA SER A 59 -27.27 -58.23 -2.95
C SER A 59 -28.33 -58.85 -3.85
N THR A 60 -28.19 -58.73 -5.18
CA THR A 60 -27.77 -59.81 -6.10
C THR A 60 -27.91 -59.37 -7.58
N VAL A 61 -27.14 -60.06 -8.43
CA VAL A 61 -26.76 -59.81 -9.83
C VAL A 61 -27.66 -60.65 -10.78
N PRO A 62 -27.35 -60.84 -12.08
CA PRO A 62 -27.47 -60.00 -13.29
C PRO A 62 -28.56 -60.50 -14.28
N VAL A 63 -28.83 -59.77 -15.37
CA VAL A 63 -29.36 -60.34 -16.64
C VAL A 63 -28.65 -59.73 -17.84
N ALA A 64 -28.35 -60.59 -18.82
CA ALA A 64 -27.50 -60.39 -19.98
C ALA A 64 -28.28 -60.19 -21.31
N SER A 65 -27.48 -59.96 -22.37
CA SER A 65 -27.68 -60.22 -23.82
C SER A 65 -27.91 -59.02 -24.75
N PRO A 66 -27.55 -59.12 -26.04
CA PRO A 66 -26.55 -60.00 -26.68
C PRO A 66 -25.59 -59.26 -27.64
N ALA A 67 -24.58 -60.01 -28.07
CA ALA A 67 -23.53 -59.63 -29.00
C ALA A 67 -23.99 -59.65 -30.46
N THR A 68 -23.32 -58.85 -31.30
CA THR A 68 -23.19 -59.09 -32.74
C THR A 68 -21.70 -59.21 -33.08
N LYS A 69 -21.34 -60.31 -33.73
CA LYS A 69 -20.01 -60.59 -34.27
C LYS A 69 -19.87 -59.89 -35.62
N ASP A 70 -18.75 -59.22 -35.84
CA ASP A 70 -18.07 -59.33 -37.13
C ASP A 70 -16.56 -59.35 -36.90
N SER A 71 -15.90 -60.22 -37.63
CA SER A 71 -14.53 -60.67 -37.43
C SER A 71 -13.72 -60.29 -38.65
N ALA A 72 -12.76 -59.38 -38.48
CA ALA A 72 -11.64 -59.23 -39.41
C ALA A 72 -10.35 -59.17 -38.58
N GLN A 73 -9.62 -60.29 -38.59
CA GLN A 73 -8.30 -60.40 -38.01
C GLN A 73 -7.31 -59.61 -38.87
N VAL A 74 -6.73 -58.55 -38.30
CA VAL A 74 -5.55 -57.88 -38.84
C VAL A 74 -4.39 -58.19 -37.91
N THR A 75 -3.35 -58.80 -38.47
CA THR A 75 -2.10 -59.18 -37.81
C THR A 75 -1.46 -57.96 -37.15
N ARG A 76 -1.44 -57.91 -35.81
CA ARG A 76 -0.91 -56.79 -35.04
C ARG A 76 0.62 -56.91 -34.95
N VAL A 77 1.34 -56.03 -35.64
CA VAL A 77 2.76 -55.81 -35.38
C VAL A 77 2.88 -55.15 -34.01
N SER A 78 3.56 -55.82 -33.08
CA SER A 78 3.82 -55.29 -31.74
C SER A 78 4.87 -54.20 -31.80
N VAL A 79 4.43 -52.94 -31.82
CA VAL A 79 5.30 -51.78 -31.58
C VAL A 79 5.31 -51.50 -30.08
N THR A 80 6.47 -51.64 -29.45
CA THR A 80 6.68 -51.25 -28.05
C THR A 80 6.42 -49.75 -27.89
N PRO A 81 5.52 -49.31 -27.00
CA PRO A 81 5.28 -47.88 -26.78
C PRO A 81 6.55 -47.20 -26.23
N PRO A 82 6.93 -46.02 -26.74
CA PRO A 82 7.99 -45.23 -26.12
C PRO A 82 7.57 -44.85 -24.69
N ALA A 83 8.54 -44.87 -23.78
CA ALA A 83 8.34 -44.47 -22.39
C ALA A 83 7.68 -43.07 -22.31
N PRO A 84 6.74 -42.84 -21.40
CA PRO A 84 6.08 -41.55 -21.30
C PRO A 84 7.11 -40.47 -21.00
N ALA A 85 7.18 -39.48 -21.87
CA ALA A 85 7.97 -38.27 -21.65
C ALA A 85 7.53 -37.64 -20.32
N SER A 86 8.49 -37.32 -19.46
CA SER A 86 8.21 -36.60 -18.23
C SER A 86 7.50 -35.29 -18.56
N PRO A 87 6.41 -34.92 -17.84
CA PRO A 87 5.71 -33.67 -18.10
C PRO A 87 6.69 -32.49 -17.92
N PRO A 88 6.57 -31.43 -18.74
CA PRO A 88 7.40 -30.25 -18.61
C PRO A 88 7.26 -29.71 -17.19
N ALA A 89 8.39 -29.49 -16.51
CA ALA A 89 8.42 -28.95 -15.16
C ALA A 89 7.65 -27.62 -15.15
N THR A 90 6.59 -27.53 -14.34
CA THR A 90 5.87 -26.28 -14.13
C THR A 90 6.87 -25.24 -13.61
N PRO A 91 6.99 -24.06 -14.24
CA PRO A 91 7.98 -23.07 -13.83
C PRO A 91 7.71 -22.65 -12.38
N ARG A 92 8.62 -22.99 -11.46
CA ARG A 92 8.54 -22.62 -10.04
C ARG A 92 8.30 -21.12 -9.93
N VAL A 93 7.21 -20.70 -9.28
CA VAL A 93 6.99 -19.28 -8.92
C VAL A 93 8.02 -18.92 -7.87
N THR A 94 9.08 -18.24 -8.28
CA THR A 94 10.07 -17.75 -7.33
C THR A 94 9.55 -16.45 -6.75
N THR A 95 8.89 -16.54 -5.59
CA THR A 95 8.71 -15.40 -4.70
C THR A 95 10.07 -15.08 -4.06
N LEU A 96 10.47 -13.81 -4.11
CA LEU A 96 11.68 -13.31 -3.45
C LEU A 96 11.28 -12.70 -2.09
N ALA A 97 12.17 -12.78 -1.11
CA ALA A 97 12.02 -12.12 0.18
C ALA A 97 13.30 -11.34 0.52
N PRO A 98 13.56 -10.21 -0.15
CA PRO A 98 14.83 -9.50 -0.05
C PRO A 98 15.06 -8.83 1.32
N PHE A 99 13.99 -8.54 2.05
CA PHE A 99 14.02 -7.88 3.36
C PHE A 99 13.00 -8.52 4.32
N PRO A 100 13.18 -8.41 5.65
CA PRO A 100 12.20 -8.85 6.62
C PRO A 100 10.81 -8.24 6.36
N GLY A 101 9.78 -9.07 6.29
CA GLY A 101 8.41 -8.61 6.06
C GLY A 101 8.12 -8.15 4.63
N VAL A 102 9.04 -8.34 3.67
CA VAL A 102 8.83 -8.00 2.25
C VAL A 102 8.79 -9.27 1.42
N ARG A 103 7.75 -9.45 0.61
CA ARG A 103 7.66 -10.49 -0.42
C ARG A 103 7.49 -9.84 -1.79
N VAL A 104 8.26 -10.29 -2.76
CA VAL A 104 8.21 -9.81 -4.16
C VAL A 104 7.84 -10.98 -5.06
N HIS A 105 6.90 -10.73 -5.96
CA HIS A 105 6.43 -11.67 -6.97
C HIS A 105 6.74 -11.10 -8.36
N PRO A 106 7.97 -11.28 -8.87
CA PRO A 106 8.41 -10.60 -10.10
C PRO A 106 7.54 -10.90 -11.32
N ARG A 107 7.00 -12.13 -11.40
CA ARG A 107 6.14 -12.53 -12.53
C ARG A 107 4.80 -11.80 -12.58
N THR A 108 4.28 -11.36 -11.43
CA THR A 108 2.98 -10.68 -11.35
C THR A 108 3.12 -9.20 -11.03
N GLY A 109 4.35 -8.70 -10.84
CA GLY A 109 4.61 -7.32 -10.42
C GLY A 109 4.07 -6.99 -9.03
N VAL A 110 3.86 -7.99 -8.15
CA VAL A 110 3.26 -7.76 -6.82
C VAL A 110 4.35 -7.69 -5.74
N VAL A 111 4.25 -6.70 -4.87
CA VAL A 111 5.02 -6.58 -3.62
C VAL A 111 4.05 -6.63 -2.45
N GLU A 112 4.32 -7.50 -1.48
CA GLU A 112 3.58 -7.58 -0.21
C GLU A 112 4.49 -7.12 0.93
N LEU A 113 3.96 -6.24 1.78
CA LEU A 113 4.66 -5.64 2.90
C LEU A 113 3.88 -5.97 4.18
N ALA A 114 4.54 -6.60 5.17
CA ALA A 114 3.99 -6.71 6.50
C ALA A 114 3.83 -5.31 7.12
N ALA A 115 2.62 -5.00 7.59
CA ALA A 115 2.27 -3.69 8.15
C ALA A 115 1.33 -3.85 9.36
N ILE A 116 1.15 -2.77 10.10
CA ILE A 116 0.20 -2.67 11.22
C ILE A 116 -0.77 -1.51 10.93
N VAL A 117 -2.04 -1.67 11.25
CA VAL A 117 -3.00 -0.55 11.27
C VAL A 117 -2.68 0.37 12.44
N CYS A 118 -2.45 1.66 12.20
CA CYS A 118 -2.15 2.62 13.26
C CYS A 118 -3.28 3.61 13.55
N LEU A 119 -4.19 3.82 12.60
CA LEU A 119 -5.31 4.77 12.71
C LEU A 119 -6.55 4.21 12.04
N ASP A 120 -7.71 4.39 12.68
CA ASP A 120 -9.04 4.01 12.15
C ASP A 120 -10.04 5.19 12.14
N ALA A 121 -9.65 6.36 12.65
CA ALA A 121 -10.43 7.59 12.62
C ALA A 121 -9.52 8.83 12.56
N GLY A 122 -9.92 9.84 11.79
CA GLY A 122 -9.18 11.09 11.63
C GLY A 122 -8.85 11.43 10.18
N TRP A 123 -8.34 12.64 9.98
CA TRP A 123 -7.92 13.15 8.67
C TRP A 123 -6.69 12.40 8.16
N LEU A 124 -6.64 12.20 6.85
CA LEU A 124 -5.56 11.46 6.20
C LEU A 124 -4.73 12.38 5.31
N GLU A 125 -3.42 12.32 5.49
CA GLU A 125 -2.43 12.86 4.55
C GLU A 125 -1.60 11.73 3.91
N GLN A 126 -1.60 10.54 4.52
CA GLN A 126 -0.87 9.37 4.07
C GLN A 126 -1.76 8.10 4.16
N VAL A 127 -1.52 7.15 3.27
CA VAL A 127 -2.00 5.77 3.42
C VAL A 127 -1.05 5.00 4.33
N ALA A 128 0.25 5.20 4.16
CA ALA A 128 1.26 4.49 4.93
C ALA A 128 2.46 5.39 5.23
N CYS A 129 2.98 5.30 6.45
CA CYS A 129 4.20 5.97 6.86
C CYS A 129 5.14 5.03 7.61
N SER A 130 6.39 5.46 7.81
CA SER A 130 7.32 4.78 8.70
C SER A 130 6.93 4.98 10.17
N ALA A 131 7.36 4.05 11.03
CA ALA A 131 7.11 4.16 12.47
C ALA A 131 7.81 5.40 13.07
N GLY A 132 7.11 6.10 13.96
CA GLY A 132 7.56 7.29 14.67
C GLY A 132 7.52 8.58 13.85
N THR A 133 6.76 8.64 12.76
CA THR A 133 6.70 9.82 11.89
C THR A 133 5.29 10.42 11.82
N ARG A 134 4.37 9.81 11.07
CA ARG A 134 3.09 10.40 10.66
C ARG A 134 1.89 9.52 10.98
N GLU A 135 1.98 8.67 12.00
CA GLU A 135 0.91 7.70 12.32
C GLU A 135 -0.42 8.37 12.70
N HIS A 136 -0.39 9.63 13.14
CA HIS A 136 -1.59 10.41 13.48
C HIS A 136 -2.42 10.84 12.25
N GLU A 137 -1.89 10.62 11.04
CA GLU A 137 -2.51 10.99 9.76
C GLU A 137 -2.31 9.90 8.67
N SER A 138 -1.96 8.69 9.10
CA SER A 138 -1.67 7.52 8.25
C SER A 138 -2.49 6.31 8.65
N LEU A 139 -2.95 5.49 7.70
CA LEU A 139 -3.69 4.27 8.02
C LEU A 139 -2.77 3.13 8.49
N LEU A 140 -1.58 3.03 7.90
CA LEU A 140 -0.69 1.86 8.03
C LEU A 140 0.75 2.25 8.38
N VAL A 141 1.42 1.35 9.11
CA VAL A 141 2.87 1.37 9.34
C VAL A 141 3.49 0.08 8.78
N PRO A 142 4.09 0.10 7.58
CA PRO A 142 4.89 -1.00 7.07
C PRO A 142 6.13 -1.23 7.94
N ARG A 143 6.55 -2.50 8.07
CA ARG A 143 7.79 -2.85 8.79
C ARG A 143 9.05 -2.57 7.98
N ALA A 144 8.94 -2.54 6.67
CA ALA A 144 10.05 -2.30 5.76
C ALA A 144 10.37 -0.80 5.69
N ALA A 145 11.66 -0.47 5.61
CA ALA A 145 12.08 0.91 5.38
C ALA A 145 11.64 1.39 3.98
N PRO A 146 11.39 2.69 3.78
CA PRO A 146 11.02 3.25 2.47
C PRO A 146 11.96 2.86 1.32
N SER A 147 13.28 2.87 1.52
CA SER A 147 14.26 2.42 0.53
C SER A 147 14.19 0.91 0.22
N GLN A 148 13.81 0.09 1.19
CA GLN A 148 13.56 -1.35 0.99
C GLN A 148 12.31 -1.58 0.14
N ILE A 149 11.27 -0.75 0.35
CA ILE A 149 10.03 -0.77 -0.46
C ILE A 149 10.34 -0.34 -1.89
N HIS A 150 11.12 0.72 -2.07
CA HIS A 150 11.61 1.13 -3.39
C HIS A 150 12.34 -0.03 -4.10
N ALA A 151 13.33 -0.64 -3.44
CA ALA A 151 14.08 -1.76 -4.01
C ALA A 151 13.19 -2.98 -4.34
N ALA A 152 12.17 -3.25 -3.52
CA ALA A 152 11.21 -4.32 -3.77
C ALA A 152 10.34 -4.06 -5.01
N LEU A 153 9.93 -2.81 -5.24
CA LEU A 153 9.18 -2.41 -6.45
C LEU A 153 10.05 -2.56 -7.71
N LEU A 154 11.33 -2.20 -7.64
CA LEU A 154 12.29 -2.46 -8.74
C LEU A 154 12.43 -3.95 -9.04
N LEU A 155 12.59 -4.79 -8.00
CA LEU A 155 12.66 -6.26 -8.15
C LEU A 155 11.37 -6.86 -8.72
N ALA A 156 10.24 -6.18 -8.54
CA ALA A 156 8.96 -6.56 -9.13
C ALA A 156 8.80 -6.10 -10.59
N GLY A 157 9.73 -5.31 -11.12
CA GLY A 157 9.70 -4.78 -12.49
C GLY A 157 8.99 -3.45 -12.66
N HIS A 158 8.75 -2.71 -11.58
CA HIS A 158 8.21 -1.34 -11.67
C HIS A 158 9.32 -0.33 -11.91
N GLU A 159 8.99 0.75 -12.62
CA GLU A 159 9.88 1.85 -12.94
C GLU A 159 9.53 3.06 -12.05
N PRO A 160 10.51 3.61 -11.29
CA PRO A 160 10.30 4.84 -10.56
C PRO A 160 10.28 6.01 -11.53
N GLY A 161 9.51 7.05 -11.20
CA GLY A 161 9.61 8.35 -11.88
C GLY A 161 10.08 9.42 -10.92
N ALA A 162 9.18 10.34 -10.59
CA ALA A 162 9.40 11.37 -9.59
C ALA A 162 8.14 11.53 -8.73
N PRO A 163 8.28 11.87 -7.43
CA PRO A 163 7.16 12.30 -6.61
C PRO A 163 6.38 13.45 -7.24
N GLY A 164 5.13 13.61 -6.79
CA GLY A 164 4.32 14.76 -7.18
C GLY A 164 4.92 16.03 -6.59
N ARG A 165 4.59 17.18 -7.17
CA ARG A 165 4.97 18.48 -6.59
C ARG A 165 3.93 19.52 -6.93
N TRP A 166 3.90 20.58 -6.15
CA TRP A 166 3.15 21.77 -6.47
C TRP A 166 3.95 23.01 -6.09
N THR A 167 3.73 24.10 -6.82
CA THR A 167 4.41 25.37 -6.57
C THR A 167 3.42 26.51 -6.66
N TYR A 168 3.79 27.64 -6.06
CA TYR A 168 3.09 28.92 -6.22
C TYR A 168 4.08 29.95 -6.77
N GLU A 169 3.93 30.28 -8.05
CA GLU A 169 4.82 31.20 -8.77
C GLU A 169 3.99 32.14 -9.65
N ASN A 170 4.37 33.42 -9.70
CA ASN A 170 3.67 34.45 -10.48
C ASN A 170 2.16 34.52 -10.19
N ASP A 171 1.80 34.44 -8.90
CA ASP A 171 0.42 34.42 -8.40
C ASP A 171 -0.44 33.25 -8.93
N GLN A 172 0.19 32.16 -9.38
CA GLN A 172 -0.49 30.98 -9.91
C GLN A 172 0.03 29.70 -9.27
N TYR A 173 -0.89 28.76 -9.02
CA TYR A 173 -0.55 27.41 -8.61
C TYR A 173 -0.23 26.53 -9.81
N ALA A 174 0.89 25.81 -9.75
CA ALA A 174 1.23 24.77 -10.70
C ALA A 174 1.25 23.41 -9.99
N PHE A 175 0.49 22.45 -10.52
CA PHE A 175 0.40 21.10 -9.97
C PHE A 175 1.02 20.11 -10.94
N HIS A 176 2.00 19.35 -10.46
CA HIS A 176 2.72 18.37 -11.25
C HIS A 176 2.51 16.97 -10.63
N PRO A 177 1.63 16.14 -11.23
CA PRO A 177 1.39 14.79 -10.75
C PRO A 177 2.66 13.94 -10.70
N PRO A 178 2.73 12.93 -9.81
CA PRO A 178 3.83 11.98 -9.80
C PRO A 178 3.92 11.22 -11.13
N THR A 179 5.13 10.78 -11.47
CA THR A 179 5.41 9.97 -12.65
C THR A 179 6.02 8.62 -12.25
N GLY A 180 5.93 7.62 -13.14
CA GLY A 180 6.42 6.25 -12.89
C GLY A 180 5.33 5.20 -13.11
N SER A 181 5.62 3.97 -12.71
CA SER A 181 4.65 2.87 -12.79
C SER A 181 3.39 3.16 -11.98
N LYS A 182 2.23 2.90 -12.58
CA LYS A 182 0.93 2.98 -11.92
C LYS A 182 0.68 1.72 -11.11
N LEU A 183 0.29 1.90 -9.85
CA LEU A 183 0.09 0.85 -8.87
C LEU A 183 -1.36 0.83 -8.37
N ALA A 184 -1.87 -0.38 -8.17
CA ALA A 184 -2.99 -0.62 -7.28
C ALA A 184 -2.46 -0.86 -5.86
N VAL A 185 -3.11 -0.21 -4.89
CA VAL A 185 -2.81 -0.39 -3.46
C VAL A 185 -3.98 -1.13 -2.82
N ARG A 186 -3.67 -2.29 -2.23
CA ARG A 186 -4.62 -3.17 -1.55
C ARG A 186 -4.11 -3.49 -0.16
N VAL A 187 -5.00 -3.99 0.68
CA VAL A 187 -4.68 -4.49 2.00
C VAL A 187 -5.30 -5.86 2.19
N ARG A 188 -4.53 -6.79 2.75
CA ARG A 188 -5.00 -8.13 3.11
C ARG A 188 -4.81 -8.37 4.60
N TYR A 189 -5.83 -8.88 5.25
CA TYR A 189 -5.83 -9.15 6.69
C TYR A 189 -6.74 -10.33 7.02
N ARG A 190 -6.61 -10.86 8.23
CA ARG A 190 -7.49 -11.93 8.71
C ARG A 190 -8.48 -11.36 9.72
N THR A 191 -9.75 -11.72 9.58
CA THR A 191 -10.77 -11.39 10.57
C THR A 191 -10.58 -12.22 11.85
N PRO A 192 -11.22 -11.84 12.96
CA PRO A 192 -11.23 -12.67 14.18
C PRO A 192 -11.72 -14.11 13.95
N GLY A 193 -12.57 -14.33 12.93
CA GLY A 193 -13.05 -15.66 12.54
C GLY A 193 -12.08 -16.46 11.65
N GLY A 194 -10.90 -15.93 11.35
CA GLY A 194 -9.87 -16.57 10.54
C GLY A 194 -10.06 -16.44 9.03
N LEU A 195 -11.11 -15.75 8.57
CA LEU A 195 -11.31 -15.46 7.15
C LEU A 195 -10.28 -14.44 6.68
N GLU A 196 -9.55 -14.76 5.60
CA GLU A 196 -8.67 -13.82 4.93
C GLU A 196 -9.48 -12.92 3.99
N ILE A 197 -9.35 -11.61 4.17
CA ILE A 197 -10.01 -10.58 3.39
C ILE A 197 -8.92 -9.77 2.70
N GLU A 198 -9.13 -9.48 1.41
CA GLU A 198 -8.34 -8.53 0.66
C GLU A 198 -9.25 -7.46 0.06
N THR A 199 -8.94 -6.19 0.33
CA THR A 199 -9.72 -5.04 -0.14
C THR A 199 -8.80 -3.98 -0.77
N PRO A 200 -9.30 -3.20 -1.74
CA PRO A 200 -8.57 -2.04 -2.24
C PRO A 200 -8.47 -0.97 -1.15
N ILE A 201 -7.34 -0.28 -1.02
CA ILE A 201 -7.14 0.70 0.06
C ILE A 201 -8.18 1.84 0.03
N ARG A 202 -8.72 2.15 -1.15
CA ARG A 202 -9.77 3.16 -1.32
C ARG A 202 -11.02 2.88 -0.45
N SER A 203 -11.31 1.62 -0.12
CA SER A 203 -12.48 1.30 0.72
C SER A 203 -12.26 1.69 2.18
N TRP A 204 -11.02 1.98 2.59
CA TRP A 204 -10.68 2.46 3.92
C TRP A 204 -10.66 4.00 4.01
N ILE A 205 -10.96 4.68 2.91
CA ILE A 205 -10.93 6.14 2.80
C ILE A 205 -12.33 6.62 2.42
N ARG A 206 -12.80 7.68 3.07
CA ARG A 206 -14.05 8.36 2.72
C ARG A 206 -13.88 9.86 2.77
N ASP A 207 -14.76 10.58 2.11
CA ASP A 207 -14.82 12.02 2.35
C ASP A 207 -15.31 12.31 3.78
N HIS A 208 -14.92 13.46 4.32
CA HIS A 208 -15.30 13.87 5.68
C HIS A 208 -16.80 13.88 5.96
N GLN A 209 -17.61 14.06 4.91
CA GLN A 209 -19.06 14.12 5.06
C GLN A 209 -19.72 12.75 4.88
N GLY A 210 -18.95 11.70 4.60
CA GLY A 210 -19.42 10.36 4.27
C GLY A 210 -20.25 10.27 2.99
N ARG A 211 -20.17 11.26 2.09
CA ARG A 211 -21.04 11.38 0.91
C ARG A 211 -20.41 10.85 -0.36
N ARG A 212 -19.09 10.83 -0.44
CA ARG A 212 -18.32 10.37 -1.60
C ARG A 212 -17.34 9.29 -1.18
N ASP A 213 -17.27 8.26 -2.01
CA ASP A 213 -16.20 7.28 -1.93
C ASP A 213 -14.90 7.87 -2.47
N PHE A 214 -13.79 7.36 -1.94
CA PHE A 214 -12.48 7.71 -2.47
C PHE A 214 -12.38 7.29 -3.95
N PRO A 215 -11.92 8.17 -4.85
CA PRO A 215 -11.96 7.92 -6.29
C PRO A 215 -11.13 6.69 -6.69
N LEU A 216 -11.62 5.97 -7.69
CA LEU A 216 -10.86 4.92 -8.35
C LEU A 216 -9.77 5.55 -9.23
N ALA A 217 -8.57 5.65 -8.68
CA ALA A 217 -7.41 6.20 -9.37
C ALA A 217 -6.13 5.45 -8.97
N PRO A 218 -5.12 5.42 -9.85
CA PRO A 218 -3.87 4.76 -9.54
C PRO A 218 -3.09 5.53 -8.47
N TRP A 219 -2.25 4.77 -7.78
CA TRP A 219 -1.08 5.28 -7.11
C TRP A 219 0.11 5.21 -8.07
N VAL A 220 1.17 5.96 -7.84
CA VAL A 220 2.29 6.07 -8.77
C VAL A 220 3.58 5.89 -8.02
N PHE A 221 4.45 5.01 -8.52
CA PHE A 221 5.78 4.80 -7.98
C PHE A 221 6.68 5.99 -8.34
N GLY A 222 6.68 7.02 -7.50
CA GLY A 222 7.49 8.23 -7.68
C GLY A 222 8.95 8.00 -7.31
N GLY A 223 9.21 7.18 -6.29
CA GLY A 223 10.56 6.74 -5.96
C GLY A 223 11.40 7.71 -5.13
N SER A 224 10.79 8.68 -4.43
CA SER A 224 11.45 9.68 -3.58
C SER A 224 12.70 10.30 -4.23
N GLU A 225 13.63 10.79 -3.43
CA GLU A 225 14.88 11.41 -3.89
C GLU A 225 16.08 10.94 -3.08
N MET A 226 17.26 10.93 -3.70
CA MET A 226 18.55 10.79 -3.01
C MET A 226 19.16 12.18 -2.83
N VAL A 227 19.47 12.54 -1.58
CA VAL A 227 20.04 13.86 -1.26
C VAL A 227 21.30 13.74 -0.42
N GLN A 228 22.28 14.58 -0.69
CA GLN A 228 23.42 14.80 0.17
C GLN A 228 23.11 15.96 1.12
N ILE A 229 22.92 15.67 2.40
CA ILE A 229 22.53 16.67 3.41
C ILE A 229 23.67 17.65 3.71
N ALA A 230 24.92 17.16 3.70
CA ALA A 230 26.11 17.96 3.92
C ALA A 230 27.22 17.51 2.97
N GLU A 231 28.04 18.46 2.52
CA GLU A 231 29.16 18.19 1.62
C GLU A 231 30.09 17.13 2.25
N GLY A 232 30.36 16.05 1.49
CA GLY A 232 31.21 14.94 1.93
C GLY A 232 30.51 13.82 2.69
N GLU A 233 29.23 13.97 3.05
CA GLU A 233 28.42 12.88 3.62
C GLU A 233 27.84 11.98 2.52
N PRO A 234 27.59 10.68 2.79
CA PRO A 234 26.91 9.84 1.81
C PRO A 234 25.48 10.35 1.56
N GLU A 235 24.96 10.11 0.36
CA GLU A 235 23.56 10.42 0.07
C GLU A 235 22.62 9.65 1.01
N ARG A 236 21.44 10.21 1.23
CA ARG A 236 20.35 9.62 2.00
C ARG A 236 19.09 9.63 1.13
N TYR A 237 18.33 8.55 1.22
CA TYR A 237 17.02 8.47 0.60
C TYR A 237 16.03 9.29 1.44
N VAL A 238 15.41 10.32 0.87
CA VAL A 238 14.62 11.31 1.63
C VAL A 238 13.48 10.64 2.40
N ALA A 239 12.77 9.71 1.76
CA ALA A 239 11.68 9.00 2.42
C ALA A 239 12.14 8.20 3.65
N ASP A 240 13.39 7.71 3.71
CA ASP A 240 13.91 7.04 4.92
C ASP A 240 14.04 8.01 6.11
N LEU A 241 14.09 9.32 5.85
CA LEU A 241 14.16 10.37 6.87
C LEU A 241 12.79 10.92 7.23
N SER A 242 11.93 11.18 6.23
CA SER A 242 10.61 11.76 6.45
C SER A 242 9.55 10.72 6.83
N GLY A 243 9.77 9.46 6.44
CA GLY A 243 8.84 8.36 6.62
C GLY A 243 7.69 8.34 5.61
N SER A 244 7.73 9.14 4.54
CA SER A 244 6.67 9.19 3.52
C SER A 244 6.67 7.95 2.61
N VAL A 245 5.80 6.98 2.89
CA VAL A 245 5.75 5.71 2.12
C VAL A 245 4.71 5.78 1.00
N VAL A 246 3.43 5.91 1.36
CA VAL A 246 2.32 5.99 0.40
C VAL A 246 1.51 7.26 0.66
N GLY A 247 1.80 8.33 -0.10
CA GLY A 247 1.27 9.68 0.11
C GLY A 247 -0.07 9.95 -0.52
N LEU A 248 -1.09 10.22 0.29
CA LEU A 248 -2.42 10.63 -0.17
C LEU A 248 -2.41 12.11 -0.60
N VAL A 249 -1.80 12.93 0.24
CA VAL A 249 -1.41 14.31 0.00
C VAL A 249 0.01 14.34 -0.59
N THR A 250 0.33 15.40 -1.33
CA THR A 250 1.58 15.57 -2.08
C THR A 250 2.57 16.45 -1.30
N PHE A 251 3.40 15.82 -0.48
CA PHE A 251 4.58 16.40 0.15
C PHE A 251 5.78 16.45 -0.79
N GLY A 252 5.81 15.56 -1.79
CA GLY A 252 6.83 15.53 -2.83
C GLY A 252 8.10 14.75 -2.48
N ASP A 253 8.03 13.89 -1.47
CA ASP A 253 9.13 13.01 -1.09
C ASP A 253 8.71 11.54 -0.99
N GLU A 254 7.50 11.20 -1.40
CA GLU A 254 6.92 9.88 -1.13
C GLU A 254 7.49 8.80 -2.06
N VAL A 255 7.59 7.57 -1.55
CA VAL A 255 7.96 6.42 -2.41
C VAL A 255 6.86 6.17 -3.44
N VAL A 256 5.60 6.17 -3.00
CA VAL A 256 4.42 5.99 -3.84
C VAL A 256 3.46 7.15 -3.59
N GLY A 257 3.13 7.94 -4.61
CA GLY A 257 2.21 9.08 -4.49
C GLY A 257 0.84 8.79 -5.09
N PHE A 258 -0.20 9.44 -4.58
CA PHE A 258 -1.50 9.45 -5.24
C PHE A 258 -1.41 10.16 -6.60
N SER A 259 -2.08 9.62 -7.64
CA SER A 259 -1.96 10.17 -9.00
C SER A 259 -2.53 11.58 -9.19
N ARG A 260 -3.32 12.08 -8.23
CA ARG A 260 -3.76 13.48 -8.21
C ARG A 260 -2.93 14.23 -7.19
N VAL A 261 -2.55 15.45 -7.55
CA VAL A 261 -1.86 16.34 -6.61
C VAL A 261 -2.88 16.92 -5.65
N LEU A 262 -2.72 16.61 -4.37
CA LEU A 262 -3.44 17.24 -3.29
C LEU A 262 -2.39 17.98 -2.45
N ALA A 263 -2.37 19.33 -2.49
CA ALA A 263 -1.42 20.12 -1.72
C ALA A 263 -1.52 19.82 -0.22
N ASP A 264 -0.36 19.81 0.44
CA ASP A 264 -0.18 19.64 1.89
C ASP A 264 -0.47 20.91 2.69
N GLU A 265 -0.88 21.98 2.02
CA GLU A 265 -1.30 23.22 2.65
C GLU A 265 -2.83 23.35 2.62
N ALA A 266 -3.45 23.40 3.80
CA ALA A 266 -4.90 23.57 3.96
C ALA A 266 -5.46 24.85 3.30
N ALA A 267 -4.62 25.88 3.11
CA ALA A 267 -4.98 27.11 2.42
C ALA A 267 -5.07 26.93 0.90
N VAL A 268 -4.42 25.90 0.34
CA VAL A 268 -4.45 25.55 -1.08
C VAL A 268 -5.55 24.53 -1.33
N HIS A 269 -5.52 23.41 -0.60
CA HIS A 269 -6.57 22.40 -0.61
C HIS A 269 -6.99 22.07 0.83
N ALA A 270 -8.27 22.26 1.14
CA ALA A 270 -8.80 21.86 2.44
C ALA A 270 -8.69 20.33 2.61
N PRO A 271 -8.47 19.81 3.83
CA PRO A 271 -8.54 18.37 4.09
C PRO A 271 -9.88 17.79 3.63
N GLU A 272 -9.84 16.77 2.78
CA GLU A 272 -11.05 16.17 2.19
C GLU A 272 -11.32 14.75 2.70
N TRP A 273 -10.27 14.01 3.08
CA TRP A 273 -10.31 12.57 3.24
C TRP A 273 -10.01 12.14 4.67
N GLU A 274 -10.80 11.19 5.17
CA GLU A 274 -10.66 10.61 6.50
C GLU A 274 -10.70 9.08 6.45
N ALA A 275 -10.24 8.46 7.54
CA ALA A 275 -10.34 7.02 7.71
C ALA A 275 -11.79 6.55 7.81
N ARG A 276 -12.11 5.47 7.10
CA ARG A 276 -13.40 4.77 7.17
C ARG A 276 -13.30 3.60 8.14
N GLY A 277 -13.24 3.89 9.45
CA GLY A 277 -13.00 2.90 10.49
C GLY A 277 -13.91 1.67 10.45
N GLU A 278 -15.19 1.83 10.05
CA GLU A 278 -16.13 0.70 9.94
C GLU A 278 -15.76 -0.34 8.86
N ALA A 279 -14.86 0.00 7.92
CA ALA A 279 -14.37 -0.89 6.87
C ALA A 279 -13.00 -1.52 7.18
N MET A 280 -12.46 -1.23 8.37
CA MET A 280 -11.08 -1.54 8.76
C MET A 280 -11.05 -2.50 9.97
N PRO A 281 -10.03 -3.35 10.11
CA PRO A 281 -9.74 -3.94 11.41
C PRO A 281 -9.20 -2.86 12.37
N PRO A 282 -9.30 -3.07 13.69
CA PRO A 282 -8.89 -2.07 14.68
C PRO A 282 -7.38 -1.80 14.63
N PRO A 283 -6.92 -0.63 15.10
CA PRO A 283 -5.51 -0.32 15.27
C PRO A 283 -4.76 -1.41 16.07
N GLY A 284 -3.52 -1.66 15.67
CA GLY A 284 -2.69 -2.76 16.17
C GLY A 284 -2.83 -4.07 15.38
N THR A 285 -3.80 -4.18 14.46
CA THR A 285 -3.96 -5.38 13.63
C THR A 285 -2.83 -5.52 12.62
N GLU A 286 -2.21 -6.71 12.54
CA GLU A 286 -1.26 -7.06 11.49
C GLU A 286 -1.97 -7.26 10.15
N VAL A 287 -1.44 -6.63 9.11
CA VAL A 287 -1.97 -6.70 7.74
C VAL A 287 -0.82 -6.85 6.74
N SER A 288 -1.15 -7.19 5.51
CA SER A 288 -0.27 -7.09 4.36
C SER A 288 -0.69 -5.90 3.49
N LEU A 289 0.15 -4.88 3.39
CA LEU A 289 0.02 -3.83 2.38
C LEU A 289 0.55 -4.39 1.05
N ILE A 290 -0.29 -4.34 0.01
CA ILE A 290 0.00 -4.96 -1.28
C ILE A 290 0.07 -3.89 -2.35
N LEU A 291 1.23 -3.78 -2.98
CA LEU A 291 1.49 -2.91 -4.12
C LEU A 291 1.57 -3.80 -5.36
N GLY A 292 0.71 -3.57 -6.35
CA GLY A 292 0.69 -4.36 -7.59
C GLY A 292 0.45 -3.49 -8.80
N PRO A 293 0.54 -4.04 -10.03
CA PRO A 293 0.26 -3.29 -11.23
C PRO A 293 -1.16 -2.72 -11.19
N TRP A 294 -1.32 -1.48 -11.65
CA TRP A 294 -2.64 -0.90 -11.86
C TRP A 294 -3.35 -1.68 -12.99
N PRO A 295 -4.57 -2.18 -12.75
CA PRO A 295 -5.30 -2.95 -13.76
C PRO A 295 -5.65 -2.11 -15.00
N ASP A 296 -5.67 -2.75 -16.16
CA ASP A 296 -6.10 -2.12 -17.41
C ASP A 296 -7.54 -1.62 -17.29
N GLN A 297 -7.86 -0.49 -17.93
CA GLN A 297 -9.16 0.18 -17.80
C GLN A 297 -10.37 -0.73 -18.09
N GLY A 298 -10.22 -1.75 -18.95
CA GLY A 298 -11.28 -2.72 -19.25
C GLY A 298 -11.63 -3.68 -18.10
N SER A 299 -10.79 -3.77 -17.07
CA SER A 299 -10.98 -4.64 -15.89
C SER A 299 -11.43 -3.88 -14.64
N LEU A 300 -11.56 -2.55 -14.71
CA LEU A 300 -11.95 -1.68 -13.59
C LEU A 300 -13.47 -1.50 -13.44
N GLY A 301 -14.26 -2.02 -14.37
CA GLY A 301 -15.73 -1.88 -14.43
C GLY A 301 -16.52 -3.14 -14.07
N GLN A 302 -15.89 -4.16 -13.48
CA GLN A 302 -16.56 -5.35 -12.94
C GLN A 302 -16.41 -5.43 -11.42
#